data_AF-A0A9D7S9N5-F1
#
_entry.id   AF-A0A9D7S9N5-F1
#
_cell.length_a   1.000
_cell.length_b   1.000
_cell.length_c   1.000
_cell.angle_alpha   90.00
_cell.angle_beta   90.00
_cell.angle_gamma   90.00
#
_symmetry.space_group_name_H-M   'P 1'
#
loop_
_entity.id
_entity.type
_entity.pdbx_description
1 polymer ?
#
loop_
_entity_poly.entity_id
_entity_poly.type
_entity_poly.pdbx_seq_one_letter_code
_entity_poly.pdbx_strand_id
1 'polypeptide(L)'
;MVDCDPFFIDPLNCNDPRYSDIQWPNGVCNQNPIVIDGCGADISPENPQLGKPTVVNNADDNCSLISIEHFDETFTIEPDACFKVLRKWVVIDWCQYDPFIDPNIGRWEALQIIKVRDQDKPVVTCNVGPCEPASIDPTLKVCVGHISLTATATDNCTPLDWLFWEYKIDAYNDGKGVHGGYDFRVGTLTQRQYNAGDTVEYSHNPFADDNHNPFNASGTYPIGIHKIRWNVEDGCGNIGVCETLFEIKDCKAPTPILYYRVITVPMPSSGCVDIWAKDLNLGSYDNCTPKDSLKFYFDGDENKPSIRVCCDDFVKAGQNDELRVNVEMWVQDEEGNKDYCKTVVIVQDNLDSCLNTGSFARIVGNLMTEGNEETKSVKVQLERNATMMREVSGSPYKFGDLVLNEAYTVKPIRNDDHLNGVSTADIVKIQKHILGQALIASPYKMIAADVNASGTVTASDISEIRKLILGVIPEFGKVQSWTFVPETYTFVDPTKPFNAPRTAVITPVLVKDYNQNFMAIKMGDLTGNAKAGLITPTIRSTGVVNLEIDEAEVVAGTYYKMAIRSNDFANIAAINLL
;
A
#
# COMPACT_ATOMS: atom_id res chain seq x y z
N MET A 1 -6.73 -101.01 -11.38
CA MET A 1 -8.21 -100.98 -11.31
C MET A 1 -8.69 -100.50 -12.67
N VAL A 2 -9.79 -101.04 -13.20
CA VAL A 2 -10.41 -100.50 -14.42
C VAL A 2 -11.46 -99.52 -13.94
N ASP A 3 -11.23 -98.24 -14.19
CA ASP A 3 -12.24 -97.22 -13.95
C ASP A 3 -13.34 -97.35 -15.00
N CYS A 4 -14.57 -97.54 -14.53
CA CYS A 4 -15.74 -97.74 -15.38
C CYS A 4 -16.53 -96.45 -15.58
N ASP A 5 -16.16 -95.37 -14.89
CA ASP A 5 -16.80 -94.05 -14.94
C ASP A 5 -15.75 -92.95 -14.78
N PRO A 6 -14.84 -92.80 -15.76
CA PRO A 6 -13.75 -91.84 -15.69
C PRO A 6 -14.27 -90.41 -15.63
N PHE A 7 -13.68 -89.58 -14.76
CA PHE A 7 -14.04 -88.17 -14.60
C PHE A 7 -14.16 -87.46 -15.95
N PHE A 8 -15.31 -86.87 -16.23
CA PHE A 8 -15.58 -86.25 -17.52
C PHE A 8 -16.35 -84.93 -17.39
N ILE A 9 -15.96 -83.96 -18.21
CA ILE A 9 -16.65 -82.68 -18.35
C ILE A 9 -17.14 -82.53 -19.78
N ASP A 10 -18.46 -82.54 -19.96
CA ASP A 10 -19.09 -82.34 -21.27
C ASP A 10 -19.07 -80.85 -21.68
N PRO A 11 -18.50 -80.50 -22.85
CA PRO A 11 -18.39 -79.13 -23.31
C PRO A 11 -19.70 -78.52 -23.87
N LEU A 12 -20.70 -79.35 -24.17
CA LEU A 12 -22.00 -78.95 -24.74
C LEU A 12 -23.10 -78.85 -23.67
N ASN A 13 -23.01 -79.64 -22.60
CA ASN A 13 -24.01 -79.75 -21.54
C ASN A 13 -23.47 -79.24 -20.19
N CYS A 14 -23.06 -77.98 -20.16
CA CYS A 14 -22.44 -77.34 -18.98
C CYS A 14 -23.37 -77.37 -17.75
N ASN A 15 -22.84 -77.82 -16.61
CA ASN A 15 -23.54 -77.97 -15.32
C ASN A 15 -24.75 -78.92 -15.33
N ASP A 16 -24.89 -79.79 -16.33
CA ASP A 16 -25.85 -80.90 -16.26
C ASP A 16 -25.18 -82.13 -15.60
N PRO A 17 -25.59 -82.52 -14.38
CA PRO A 17 -24.94 -83.61 -13.65
C PRO A 17 -25.12 -84.97 -14.33
N ARG A 18 -25.95 -85.09 -15.37
CA ARG A 18 -26.09 -86.32 -16.16
C ARG A 18 -24.97 -86.52 -17.17
N TYR A 19 -24.22 -85.45 -17.50
CA TYR A 19 -23.23 -85.43 -18.57
C TYR A 19 -21.88 -84.89 -18.12
N SER A 20 -21.81 -84.20 -16.99
CA SER A 20 -20.60 -83.55 -16.48
C SER A 20 -20.42 -83.81 -14.99
N ASP A 21 -19.21 -84.18 -14.60
CA ASP A 21 -18.81 -84.41 -13.20
C ASP A 21 -18.34 -83.14 -12.49
N ILE A 22 -18.43 -82.00 -13.16
CA ILE A 22 -18.22 -80.69 -12.56
C ILE A 22 -19.45 -79.78 -12.69
N GLN A 23 -19.65 -78.99 -11.64
CA GLN A 23 -20.50 -77.82 -11.66
C GLN A 23 -19.61 -76.56 -11.63
N TRP A 24 -19.48 -75.91 -12.78
CA TRP A 24 -18.82 -74.62 -12.98
C TRP A 24 -19.52 -73.48 -12.23
N PRO A 25 -18.77 -72.44 -11.82
CA PRO A 25 -19.30 -71.29 -11.11
C PRO A 25 -20.18 -70.38 -11.97
N ASN A 26 -20.84 -69.42 -11.32
CA ASN A 26 -21.79 -68.51 -11.98
C ASN A 26 -21.10 -67.73 -13.12
N GLY A 27 -21.80 -67.57 -14.25
CA GLY A 27 -21.32 -66.81 -15.40
C GLY A 27 -20.47 -67.62 -16.40
N VAL A 28 -20.02 -68.83 -16.03
CA VAL A 28 -19.16 -69.66 -16.91
C VAL A 28 -19.98 -70.30 -18.04
N CYS A 29 -21.02 -71.07 -17.72
CA CYS A 29 -21.77 -71.83 -18.73
C CYS A 29 -22.49 -70.97 -19.78
N ASN A 30 -22.93 -69.77 -19.38
CA ASN A 30 -23.64 -68.83 -20.24
C ASN A 30 -22.72 -67.71 -20.76
N GLN A 31 -21.44 -67.69 -20.38
CA GLN A 31 -20.47 -66.63 -20.68
C GLN A 31 -20.98 -65.21 -20.31
N ASN A 32 -21.85 -65.12 -19.32
CA ASN A 32 -22.38 -63.83 -18.86
C ASN A 32 -21.47 -63.25 -17.77
N PRO A 33 -21.00 -62.00 -17.91
CA PRO A 33 -20.26 -61.32 -16.86
C PRO A 33 -21.08 -61.22 -15.56
N ILE A 34 -20.45 -61.53 -14.43
CA ILE A 34 -21.03 -61.30 -13.11
C ILE A 34 -20.56 -59.94 -12.62
N VAL A 35 -21.51 -59.09 -12.22
CA VAL A 35 -21.22 -57.75 -11.69
C VAL A 35 -21.28 -57.81 -10.17
N ILE A 36 -20.25 -57.26 -9.51
CA ILE A 36 -20.25 -57.03 -8.07
C ILE A 36 -20.11 -55.52 -7.83
N ASP A 37 -21.04 -54.97 -7.05
CA ASP A 37 -21.00 -53.57 -6.63
C ASP A 37 -20.19 -53.44 -5.32
N GLY A 38 -19.34 -52.40 -5.24
CA GLY A 38 -18.70 -51.96 -3.99
C GLY A 38 -17.16 -52.04 -3.96
N CYS A 39 -16.57 -51.10 -3.23
CA CYS A 39 -15.13 -50.95 -3.06
C CYS A 39 -14.53 -52.13 -2.29
N GLY A 40 -13.65 -52.89 -2.92
CA GLY A 40 -13.10 -54.11 -2.32
C GLY A 40 -14.06 -55.29 -2.36
N ALA A 41 -15.00 -55.29 -3.32
CA ALA A 41 -15.79 -56.45 -3.71
C ALA A 41 -14.97 -57.73 -3.58
N ASP A 42 -15.47 -58.68 -2.78
CA ASP A 42 -14.81 -59.97 -2.61
C ASP A 42 -14.82 -60.70 -3.96
N ILE A 43 -13.74 -60.57 -4.71
CA ILE A 43 -13.59 -61.29 -5.97
C ILE A 43 -13.15 -62.73 -5.73
N SER A 44 -12.95 -63.18 -4.49
CA SER A 44 -12.49 -64.54 -4.23
C SER A 44 -13.50 -65.58 -4.74
N PRO A 45 -13.04 -66.79 -5.07
CA PRO A 45 -13.94 -67.89 -5.41
C PRO A 45 -14.91 -68.31 -4.30
N GLU A 46 -14.71 -67.85 -3.06
CA GLU A 46 -15.63 -68.12 -1.95
C GLU A 46 -16.83 -67.17 -1.93
N ASN A 47 -16.81 -66.07 -2.72
CA ASN A 47 -17.95 -65.18 -2.84
C ASN A 47 -19.15 -65.95 -3.42
N PRO A 48 -20.30 -66.02 -2.73
CA PRO A 48 -21.49 -66.75 -3.19
C PRO A 48 -22.05 -66.30 -4.55
N GLN A 49 -21.79 -65.05 -4.96
CA GLN A 49 -22.19 -64.52 -6.26
C GLN A 49 -21.30 -65.03 -7.39
N LEU A 50 -20.02 -65.30 -7.12
CA LEU A 50 -19.07 -65.83 -8.10
C LEU A 50 -19.05 -67.35 -8.08
N GLY A 51 -18.78 -67.92 -6.90
CA GLY A 51 -18.59 -69.34 -6.66
C GLY A 51 -17.26 -69.88 -7.19
N LYS A 52 -17.05 -71.19 -6.95
CA LYS A 52 -15.93 -71.99 -7.46
C LYS A 52 -16.45 -73.28 -8.09
N PRO A 53 -15.69 -73.92 -9.01
CA PRO A 53 -16.07 -75.21 -9.54
C PRO A 53 -16.15 -76.26 -8.43
N THR A 54 -17.15 -77.13 -8.50
CA THR A 54 -17.34 -78.23 -7.53
C THR A 54 -17.49 -79.55 -8.26
N VAL A 55 -16.83 -80.58 -7.76
CA VAL A 55 -16.95 -81.95 -8.28
C VAL A 55 -18.27 -82.55 -7.77
N VAL A 56 -19.01 -83.20 -8.67
CA VAL A 56 -20.30 -83.83 -8.39
C VAL A 56 -20.25 -85.34 -8.73
N ASN A 57 -21.37 -86.05 -8.61
CA ASN A 57 -21.52 -87.47 -8.96
C ASN A 57 -20.60 -88.47 -8.21
N ASN A 58 -19.94 -88.05 -7.13
CA ASN A 58 -18.87 -88.83 -6.49
C ASN A 58 -17.71 -89.17 -7.43
N ALA A 59 -17.46 -88.33 -8.44
CA ALA A 59 -16.39 -88.53 -9.41
C ALA A 59 -14.98 -88.28 -8.83
N ASP A 60 -14.89 -87.74 -7.60
CA ASP A 60 -13.66 -87.71 -6.79
C ASP A 60 -13.50 -89.06 -6.06
N ASP A 61 -13.13 -90.08 -6.83
CA ASP A 61 -12.97 -91.45 -6.36
C ASP A 61 -11.50 -91.92 -6.37
N ASN A 62 -11.24 -93.19 -6.04
CA ASN A 62 -9.89 -93.75 -5.98
C ASN A 62 -9.19 -93.88 -7.35
N CYS A 63 -9.89 -93.62 -8.45
CA CYS A 63 -9.41 -93.70 -9.82
C CYS A 63 -9.20 -92.31 -10.47
N SER A 64 -9.65 -91.25 -9.80
CA SER A 64 -9.44 -89.86 -10.18
C SER A 64 -8.38 -89.17 -9.31
N LEU A 65 -7.63 -88.22 -9.87
CA LEU A 65 -6.79 -87.31 -9.09
C LEU A 65 -7.02 -85.88 -9.58
N ILE A 66 -8.07 -85.26 -9.06
CA ILE A 66 -8.59 -83.98 -9.55
C ILE A 66 -7.87 -82.80 -8.89
N SER A 67 -7.42 -81.84 -9.72
CA SER A 67 -6.88 -80.55 -9.30
C SER A 67 -7.65 -79.43 -9.97
N ILE A 68 -8.04 -78.41 -9.19
CA ILE A 68 -8.78 -77.24 -9.67
C ILE A 68 -8.00 -75.99 -9.26
N GLU A 69 -7.53 -75.22 -10.25
CA GLU A 69 -6.79 -73.97 -10.05
C GLU A 69 -7.47 -72.80 -10.78
N HIS A 70 -7.20 -71.58 -10.33
CA HIS A 70 -7.66 -70.36 -10.98
C HIS A 70 -6.51 -69.37 -11.19
N PHE A 71 -6.64 -68.58 -12.26
CA PHE A 71 -5.71 -67.49 -12.59
C PHE A 71 -6.52 -66.25 -12.96
N ASP A 72 -6.22 -65.12 -12.33
CA ASP A 72 -6.93 -63.86 -12.52
C ASP A 72 -6.08 -62.85 -13.29
N GLU A 73 -6.66 -62.26 -14.33
CA GLU A 73 -6.09 -61.12 -15.05
C GLU A 73 -7.03 -59.91 -14.91
N THR A 74 -6.51 -58.78 -14.44
CA THR A 74 -7.30 -57.57 -14.17
C THR A 74 -7.05 -56.49 -15.22
N PHE A 75 -8.14 -55.90 -15.73
CA PHE A 75 -8.14 -54.81 -16.71
C PHE A 75 -8.84 -53.58 -16.13
N THR A 76 -8.17 -52.44 -16.10
CA THR A 76 -8.69 -51.17 -15.52
C THR A 76 -9.25 -50.19 -16.56
N ILE A 77 -9.39 -50.62 -17.81
CA ILE A 77 -9.92 -49.80 -18.90
C ILE A 77 -11.20 -50.48 -19.39
N GLU A 78 -12.31 -50.24 -18.69
CA GLU A 78 -13.63 -50.76 -19.04
C GLU A 78 -14.67 -49.63 -18.88
N PRO A 79 -15.49 -49.34 -19.90
CA PRO A 79 -16.40 -48.19 -19.88
C PRO A 79 -17.61 -48.33 -18.94
N ASP A 80 -17.90 -49.52 -18.41
CA ASP A 80 -19.10 -49.81 -17.59
C ASP A 80 -18.80 -50.43 -16.21
N ALA A 81 -17.51 -50.46 -15.81
CA ALA A 81 -17.02 -51.03 -14.56
C ALA A 81 -15.66 -50.42 -14.19
N CYS A 82 -15.35 -50.33 -12.89
CA CYS A 82 -14.05 -49.86 -12.39
C CYS A 82 -12.89 -50.69 -12.94
N PHE A 83 -13.06 -52.00 -12.92
CA PHE A 83 -12.15 -52.94 -13.53
C PHE A 83 -12.88 -54.26 -13.82
N LYS A 84 -12.31 -55.00 -14.76
CA LYS A 84 -12.77 -56.31 -15.17
C LYS A 84 -11.72 -57.35 -14.84
N VAL A 85 -12.12 -58.45 -14.23
CA VAL A 85 -11.28 -59.61 -13.98
C VAL A 85 -11.69 -60.73 -14.92
N LEU A 86 -10.72 -61.24 -15.67
CA LEU A 86 -10.81 -62.48 -16.44
C LEU A 86 -10.23 -63.60 -15.59
N ARG A 87 -11.10 -64.39 -14.96
CA ARG A 87 -10.71 -65.55 -14.17
C ARG A 87 -10.73 -66.80 -15.04
N LYS A 88 -9.57 -67.43 -15.22
CA LYS A 88 -9.43 -68.69 -15.92
C LYS A 88 -9.39 -69.84 -14.91
N TRP A 89 -10.37 -70.72 -14.99
CA TRP A 89 -10.41 -71.98 -14.25
C TRP A 89 -9.73 -73.08 -15.05
N VAL A 90 -8.88 -73.87 -14.39
CA VAL A 90 -8.19 -75.03 -14.97
C VAL A 90 -8.49 -76.24 -14.09
N VAL A 91 -9.10 -77.26 -14.69
CA VAL A 91 -9.43 -78.53 -14.04
C VAL A 91 -8.60 -79.62 -14.71
N ILE A 92 -7.87 -80.39 -13.91
CA ILE A 92 -7.02 -81.48 -14.39
C ILE A 92 -7.36 -82.74 -13.61
N ASP A 93 -7.63 -83.84 -14.30
CA ASP A 93 -7.57 -85.18 -13.74
C ASP A 93 -6.22 -85.79 -14.10
N TRP A 94 -5.31 -85.88 -13.12
CA TRP A 94 -3.96 -86.41 -13.31
C TRP A 94 -3.92 -87.90 -13.64
N CYS A 95 -5.01 -88.64 -13.43
CA CYS A 95 -5.13 -90.03 -13.85
C CYS A 95 -5.40 -90.17 -15.36
N GLN A 96 -5.92 -89.13 -16.01
CA GLN A 96 -6.18 -89.07 -17.45
C GLN A 96 -5.19 -88.19 -18.22
N TYR A 97 -4.65 -87.16 -17.56
CA TYR A 97 -3.81 -86.15 -18.21
C TYR A 97 -2.38 -86.65 -18.45
N ASP A 98 -2.02 -86.85 -19.71
CA ASP A 98 -0.64 -87.06 -20.15
C ASP A 98 -0.26 -86.06 -21.26
N PRO A 99 0.51 -85.00 -20.94
CA PRO A 99 0.87 -83.97 -21.91
C PRO A 99 1.78 -84.46 -23.04
N PHE A 100 2.41 -85.63 -22.90
CA PHE A 100 3.29 -86.21 -23.92
C PHE A 100 2.52 -87.09 -24.92
N ILE A 101 1.30 -87.51 -24.59
CA ILE A 101 0.43 -88.31 -25.46
C ILE A 101 -0.63 -87.41 -26.10
N ASP A 102 -1.46 -86.75 -25.29
CA ASP A 102 -2.45 -85.78 -25.75
C ASP A 102 -2.73 -84.75 -24.65
N PRO A 103 -2.30 -83.48 -24.82
CA PRO A 103 -2.48 -82.45 -23.81
C PRO A 103 -3.94 -81.97 -23.66
N ASN A 104 -4.87 -82.49 -24.46
CA ASN A 104 -6.30 -82.11 -24.42
C ASN A 104 -7.19 -83.13 -23.68
N ILE A 105 -6.65 -84.29 -23.29
CA ILE A 105 -7.39 -85.31 -22.54
C ILE A 105 -7.10 -85.12 -21.04
N GLY A 106 -8.14 -85.21 -20.19
CA GLY A 106 -7.96 -85.04 -18.74
C GLY A 106 -7.71 -83.61 -18.28
N ARG A 107 -7.86 -82.60 -19.17
CA ARG A 107 -7.67 -81.18 -18.85
C ARG A 107 -8.75 -80.33 -19.48
N TRP A 108 -9.40 -79.50 -18.66
CA TRP A 108 -10.48 -78.62 -19.08
C TRP A 108 -10.22 -77.20 -18.58
N GLU A 109 -10.58 -76.21 -19.41
CA GLU A 109 -10.46 -74.80 -19.08
C GLU A 109 -11.79 -74.09 -19.26
N ALA A 110 -12.09 -73.14 -18.38
CA ALA A 110 -13.27 -72.31 -18.50
C ALA A 110 -12.98 -70.87 -18.07
N LEU A 111 -13.62 -69.91 -18.73
CA LEU A 111 -13.46 -68.48 -18.43
C LEU A 111 -14.66 -67.96 -17.65
N GLN A 112 -14.38 -67.28 -16.54
CA GLN A 112 -15.35 -66.52 -15.76
C GLN A 112 -15.00 -65.03 -15.89
N ILE A 113 -15.99 -64.21 -16.27
CA ILE A 113 -15.83 -62.76 -16.41
C ILE A 113 -16.48 -62.09 -15.21
N ILE A 114 -15.70 -61.28 -14.48
CA ILE A 114 -16.15 -60.54 -13.29
C ILE A 114 -15.97 -59.05 -13.57
N LYS A 115 -17.00 -58.24 -13.30
CA LYS A 115 -16.95 -56.78 -13.39
C LYS A 115 -17.19 -56.20 -12.00
N VAL A 116 -16.30 -55.33 -11.54
CA VAL A 116 -16.49 -54.60 -10.28
C VAL A 116 -16.92 -53.18 -10.59
N ARG A 117 -18.02 -52.73 -9.99
CA ARG A 117 -18.58 -51.39 -10.19
C ARG A 117 -18.59 -50.61 -8.88
N ASP A 118 -18.27 -49.33 -8.98
CA ASP A 118 -18.57 -48.32 -7.97
C ASP A 118 -19.76 -47.49 -8.46
N GLN A 119 -20.70 -47.21 -7.57
CA GLN A 119 -21.84 -46.34 -7.83
C GLN A 119 -21.79 -45.07 -6.97
N ASP A 120 -20.87 -45.01 -6.00
CA ASP A 120 -20.67 -43.83 -5.18
C ASP A 120 -19.81 -42.83 -5.95
N LYS A 121 -20.25 -41.58 -5.97
CA LYS A 121 -19.49 -40.49 -6.58
C LYS A 121 -18.46 -39.93 -5.58
N PRO A 122 -17.34 -39.37 -6.06
CA PRO A 122 -16.42 -38.64 -5.20
C PRO A 122 -17.10 -37.51 -4.43
N VAL A 123 -16.71 -37.35 -3.17
CA VAL A 123 -17.11 -36.19 -2.35
C VAL A 123 -16.10 -35.08 -2.58
N VAL A 124 -16.54 -33.96 -3.15
CA VAL A 124 -15.70 -32.81 -3.48
C VAL A 124 -16.04 -31.63 -2.59
N THR A 125 -15.03 -30.97 -2.02
CA THR A 125 -15.16 -29.78 -1.18
C THR A 125 -14.33 -28.64 -1.76
N CYS A 126 -14.98 -27.51 -2.07
CA CYS A 126 -14.32 -26.30 -2.54
C CYS A 126 -13.95 -25.40 -1.37
N ASN A 127 -12.78 -24.77 -1.45
CA ASN A 127 -12.29 -23.79 -0.50
C ASN A 127 -12.01 -22.48 -1.24
N VAL A 128 -12.63 -21.40 -0.74
CA VAL A 128 -12.41 -20.04 -1.21
C VAL A 128 -11.65 -19.30 -0.12
N GLY A 129 -10.52 -18.72 -0.49
CA GLY A 129 -9.66 -17.94 0.41
C GLY A 129 -10.31 -16.64 0.87
N PRO A 130 -9.71 -15.96 1.86
CA PRO A 130 -10.14 -14.62 2.25
C PRO A 130 -9.91 -13.64 1.10
N CYS A 131 -10.57 -12.48 1.18
CA CYS A 131 -10.32 -11.38 0.27
C CYS A 131 -8.89 -10.83 0.45
N GLU A 132 -8.20 -10.58 -0.65
CA GLU A 132 -6.88 -9.94 -0.68
C GLU A 132 -6.97 -8.53 -1.28
N PRO A 133 -5.99 -7.63 -1.03
CA PRO A 133 -5.97 -6.31 -1.63
C PRO A 133 -5.98 -6.37 -3.16
N ALA A 134 -6.94 -5.70 -3.78
CA ALA A 134 -7.04 -5.61 -5.22
C ALA A 134 -6.15 -4.47 -5.77
N SER A 135 -5.88 -4.44 -7.08
CA SER A 135 -5.17 -3.34 -7.71
C SER A 135 -5.52 -3.21 -9.18
N ILE A 136 -5.37 -2.01 -9.74
CA ILE A 136 -5.61 -1.80 -11.17
C ILE A 136 -4.57 -2.56 -11.99
N ASP A 137 -5.06 -3.48 -12.83
CA ASP A 137 -4.23 -4.15 -13.81
C ASP A 137 -3.84 -3.18 -14.96
N PRO A 138 -2.55 -3.03 -15.27
CA PRO A 138 -2.08 -2.08 -16.27
C PRO A 138 -2.51 -2.43 -17.70
N THR A 139 -2.85 -3.69 -17.96
CA THR A 139 -3.24 -4.21 -19.29
C THR A 139 -4.74 -4.12 -19.48
N LEU A 140 -5.51 -4.64 -18.51
CA LEU A 140 -6.97 -4.72 -18.57
C LEU A 140 -7.65 -3.41 -18.19
N LYS A 141 -6.94 -2.50 -17.51
CA LYS A 141 -7.46 -1.21 -17.02
C LYS A 141 -8.66 -1.36 -16.08
N VAL A 142 -8.79 -2.51 -15.45
CA VAL A 142 -9.79 -2.80 -14.42
C VAL A 142 -9.07 -3.20 -13.13
N CYS A 143 -9.74 -3.01 -12.00
CA CYS A 143 -9.27 -3.54 -10.73
C CYS A 143 -9.36 -5.08 -10.75
N VAL A 144 -8.27 -5.74 -10.36
CA VAL A 144 -8.16 -7.19 -10.23
C VAL A 144 -7.67 -7.54 -8.84
N GLY A 145 -8.11 -8.68 -8.30
CA GLY A 145 -7.69 -9.17 -6.99
C GLY A 145 -7.24 -10.62 -7.06
N HIS A 146 -6.21 -10.95 -6.29
CA HIS A 146 -5.82 -12.33 -6.09
C HIS A 146 -6.81 -13.03 -5.16
N ILE A 147 -7.10 -14.31 -5.44
CA ILE A 147 -7.90 -15.15 -4.55
C ILE A 147 -7.37 -16.58 -4.57
N SER A 148 -7.37 -17.21 -3.39
CA SER A 148 -7.09 -18.64 -3.30
C SER A 148 -8.34 -19.46 -3.62
N LEU A 149 -8.28 -20.28 -4.65
CA LEU A 149 -9.37 -21.18 -5.06
C LEU A 149 -8.80 -22.60 -5.17
N THR A 150 -9.13 -23.43 -4.19
CA THR A 150 -8.66 -24.83 -4.15
C THR A 150 -9.83 -25.76 -3.89
N ALA A 151 -9.65 -27.03 -4.22
CA ALA A 151 -10.62 -28.06 -3.89
C ALA A 151 -9.93 -29.32 -3.41
N THR A 152 -10.66 -30.10 -2.61
CA THR A 152 -10.24 -31.41 -2.10
C THR A 152 -11.33 -32.42 -2.43
N ALA A 153 -10.95 -33.65 -2.74
CA ALA A 153 -11.90 -34.71 -3.01
C ALA A 153 -11.46 -35.99 -2.33
N THR A 154 -12.43 -36.81 -1.96
CA THR A 154 -12.21 -38.16 -1.42
C THR A 154 -13.20 -39.11 -2.06
N ASP A 155 -12.77 -40.33 -2.27
CA ASP A 155 -13.61 -41.39 -2.81
C ASP A 155 -13.35 -42.71 -2.06
N ASN A 156 -14.36 -43.57 -1.98
CA ASN A 156 -14.26 -44.83 -1.24
C ASN A 156 -13.49 -45.91 -2.03
N CYS A 157 -13.55 -45.87 -3.36
CA CYS A 157 -12.99 -46.90 -4.25
C CYS A 157 -11.73 -46.43 -4.98
N THR A 158 -11.64 -45.14 -5.26
CA THR A 158 -10.58 -44.57 -6.09
C THR A 158 -9.55 -43.87 -5.21
N PRO A 159 -8.28 -44.32 -5.21
CA PRO A 159 -7.20 -43.62 -4.54
C PRO A 159 -7.13 -42.15 -5.00
N LEU A 160 -6.79 -41.24 -4.08
CA LEU A 160 -6.70 -39.80 -4.38
C LEU A 160 -5.86 -39.48 -5.62
N ASP A 161 -4.77 -40.23 -5.81
CA ASP A 161 -3.84 -40.02 -6.92
C ASP A 161 -4.40 -40.43 -8.29
N TRP A 162 -5.54 -41.11 -8.32
CA TRP A 162 -6.21 -41.65 -9.53
C TRP A 162 -7.52 -40.94 -9.84
N LEU A 163 -7.94 -39.98 -9.02
CA LEU A 163 -9.05 -39.10 -9.34
C LEU A 163 -8.66 -38.16 -10.48
N PHE A 164 -9.52 -38.00 -11.48
CA PHE A 164 -9.33 -37.06 -12.58
C PHE A 164 -10.02 -35.74 -12.27
N TRP A 165 -9.27 -34.64 -12.32
CA TRP A 165 -9.75 -33.33 -11.89
C TRP A 165 -9.94 -32.37 -13.05
N GLU A 166 -11.09 -31.72 -13.11
CA GLU A 166 -11.38 -30.60 -14.02
C GLU A 166 -12.02 -29.45 -13.21
N TYR A 167 -11.74 -28.21 -13.60
CA TYR A 167 -12.57 -27.08 -13.17
C TYR A 167 -13.04 -26.20 -14.33
N LYS A 168 -14.14 -25.50 -14.09
CA LYS A 168 -14.69 -24.46 -14.95
C LYS A 168 -15.00 -23.21 -14.14
N ILE A 169 -14.80 -22.03 -14.74
CA ILE A 169 -15.17 -20.74 -14.14
C ILE A 169 -16.06 -19.98 -15.12
N ASP A 170 -17.19 -19.50 -14.59
CA ASP A 170 -18.13 -18.58 -15.23
C ASP A 170 -17.82 -17.18 -14.64
N ALA A 171 -17.16 -16.37 -15.46
CA ALA A 171 -16.69 -15.06 -15.08
C ALA A 171 -17.88 -14.09 -15.04
N TYR A 172 -17.97 -13.28 -13.99
CA TYR A 172 -19.13 -12.41 -13.74
C TYR A 172 -20.45 -13.16 -13.53
N ASN A 173 -20.40 -14.51 -13.45
CA ASN A 173 -21.55 -15.38 -13.22
C ASN A 173 -22.74 -15.05 -14.15
N ASP A 174 -22.43 -14.79 -15.42
CA ASP A 174 -23.42 -14.35 -16.41
C ASP A 174 -23.93 -15.50 -17.29
N GLY A 175 -23.36 -16.71 -17.11
CA GLY A 175 -23.74 -17.92 -17.83
C GLY A 175 -23.36 -17.89 -19.30
N LYS A 176 -22.46 -16.99 -19.71
CA LYS A 176 -21.91 -16.93 -21.07
C LYS A 176 -20.48 -17.42 -21.04
N GLY A 177 -20.13 -18.22 -22.03
CA GLY A 177 -18.77 -18.72 -22.15
C GLY A 177 -18.68 -19.84 -23.16
N VAL A 178 -17.48 -20.01 -23.71
CA VAL A 178 -17.21 -20.96 -24.79
C VAL A 178 -17.30 -22.43 -24.34
N HIS A 179 -17.29 -22.69 -23.03
CA HIS A 179 -17.34 -24.04 -22.46
C HIS A 179 -18.72 -24.39 -21.88
N GLY A 180 -19.78 -24.06 -22.63
CA GLY A 180 -21.17 -24.37 -22.24
C GLY A 180 -21.69 -23.47 -21.13
N GLY A 181 -21.41 -22.16 -21.23
CA GLY A 181 -21.80 -21.15 -20.23
C GLY A 181 -20.74 -20.85 -19.18
N TYR A 182 -19.53 -21.42 -19.31
CA TYR A 182 -18.34 -21.08 -18.53
C TYR A 182 -17.27 -20.51 -19.44
N ASP A 183 -16.62 -19.42 -19.04
CA ASP A 183 -15.54 -18.76 -19.80
C ASP A 183 -14.25 -19.57 -19.79
N PHE A 184 -13.91 -20.13 -18.63
CA PHE A 184 -12.65 -20.81 -18.39
C PHE A 184 -12.85 -22.29 -18.10
N ARG A 185 -11.91 -23.10 -18.57
CA ARG A 185 -11.87 -24.54 -18.33
C ARG A 185 -10.43 -25.01 -18.31
N VAL A 186 -10.06 -25.74 -17.27
CA VAL A 186 -8.78 -26.43 -17.18
C VAL A 186 -9.04 -27.92 -17.03
N GLY A 187 -8.40 -28.69 -17.91
CA GLY A 187 -8.77 -30.06 -18.26
C GLY A 187 -8.37 -31.09 -17.24
N THR A 188 -8.79 -32.33 -17.51
CA THR A 188 -8.66 -33.49 -16.64
C THR A 188 -7.22 -33.93 -16.46
N LEU A 189 -6.78 -34.07 -15.21
CA LEU A 189 -5.50 -34.68 -14.86
C LEU A 189 -5.59 -35.39 -13.51
N THR A 190 -4.89 -36.51 -13.36
CA THR A 190 -4.69 -37.15 -12.05
C THR A 190 -3.46 -36.58 -11.35
N GLN A 191 -3.40 -36.69 -10.02
CA GLN A 191 -2.24 -36.21 -9.25
C GLN A 191 -0.95 -36.93 -9.68
N ARG A 192 -1.05 -38.22 -10.02
CA ARG A 192 0.08 -39.01 -10.51
C ARG A 192 0.62 -38.48 -11.84
N GLN A 193 -0.27 -38.15 -12.78
CA GLN A 193 0.11 -37.59 -14.08
C GLN A 193 0.73 -36.19 -13.92
N TYR A 194 0.14 -35.34 -13.08
CA TYR A 194 0.70 -34.04 -12.76
C TYR A 194 2.11 -34.15 -12.16
N ASN A 195 2.31 -35.05 -11.19
CA ASN A 195 3.62 -35.31 -10.59
C ASN A 195 4.63 -35.91 -11.58
N ALA A 196 4.16 -36.59 -12.63
CA ALA A 196 4.99 -37.09 -13.72
C ALA A 196 5.36 -36.02 -14.76
N GLY A 197 4.76 -34.82 -14.67
CA GLY A 197 4.98 -33.71 -15.59
C GLY A 197 4.09 -33.73 -16.83
N ASP A 198 2.99 -34.48 -16.82
CA ASP A 198 2.01 -34.49 -17.90
C ASP A 198 1.25 -33.15 -17.96
N THR A 199 0.77 -32.79 -19.15
CA THR A 199 -0.01 -31.57 -19.38
C THR A 199 -1.51 -31.88 -19.51
N VAL A 200 -2.34 -31.00 -18.96
CA VAL A 200 -3.81 -31.04 -19.16
C VAL A 200 -4.18 -30.96 -20.64
N GLU A 201 -5.31 -31.58 -21.00
CA GLU A 201 -5.88 -31.50 -22.35
C GLU A 201 -6.38 -30.09 -22.70
N TYR A 202 -6.86 -29.35 -21.69
CA TYR A 202 -7.37 -27.99 -21.83
C TYR A 202 -6.69 -27.07 -20.81
N SER A 203 -6.19 -25.92 -21.25
CA SER A 203 -5.57 -24.91 -20.40
C SER A 203 -6.12 -23.54 -20.80
N HIS A 204 -7.38 -23.29 -20.42
CA HIS A 204 -8.12 -22.08 -20.77
C HIS A 204 -8.51 -21.33 -19.50
N ASN A 205 -7.51 -20.87 -18.74
CA ASN A 205 -7.68 -19.90 -17.67
C ASN A 205 -6.46 -18.96 -17.61
N PRO A 206 -6.53 -17.77 -18.23
CA PRO A 206 -5.40 -16.83 -18.22
C PRO A 206 -5.19 -16.12 -16.89
N PHE A 207 -6.14 -16.23 -15.96
CA PHE A 207 -6.12 -15.55 -14.66
C PHE A 207 -5.53 -16.41 -13.54
N ALA A 208 -5.45 -17.73 -13.73
CA ALA A 208 -4.82 -18.64 -12.78
C ALA A 208 -3.31 -18.41 -12.67
N ASP A 209 -2.77 -18.57 -11.46
CA ASP A 209 -1.33 -18.52 -11.20
C ASP A 209 -0.58 -19.63 -11.96
N ASP A 210 -1.20 -20.81 -12.06
CA ASP A 210 -0.79 -21.92 -12.92
C ASP A 210 -1.98 -22.40 -13.75
N ASN A 211 -1.98 -22.03 -15.04
CA ASN A 211 -3.07 -22.37 -15.97
C ASN A 211 -3.14 -23.86 -16.33
N HIS A 212 -2.15 -24.67 -15.98
CA HIS A 212 -2.14 -26.12 -16.22
C HIS A 212 -2.45 -26.95 -14.97
N ASN A 213 -2.76 -26.33 -13.83
CA ASN A 213 -3.06 -27.02 -12.59
C ASN A 213 -4.57 -27.16 -12.38
N PRO A 214 -5.18 -28.35 -12.57
CA PRO A 214 -6.62 -28.52 -12.36
C PRO A 214 -7.04 -28.65 -10.89
N PHE A 215 -6.09 -28.79 -9.96
CA PHE A 215 -6.34 -28.92 -8.52
C PHE A 215 -6.44 -27.55 -7.83
N ASN A 216 -5.91 -26.51 -8.48
CA ASN A 216 -5.78 -25.18 -7.93
C ASN A 216 -6.08 -24.11 -8.99
N ALA A 217 -7.20 -23.42 -8.81
CA ALA A 217 -7.63 -22.32 -9.67
C ALA A 217 -7.28 -20.94 -9.07
N SER A 218 -6.43 -20.89 -8.04
CA SER A 218 -5.97 -19.63 -7.45
C SER A 218 -5.34 -18.74 -8.52
N GLY A 219 -5.58 -17.44 -8.41
CA GLY A 219 -5.24 -16.52 -9.47
C GLY A 219 -5.74 -15.11 -9.22
N THR A 220 -5.45 -14.24 -10.18
CA THR A 220 -5.82 -12.83 -10.15
C THR A 220 -6.97 -12.56 -11.12
N TYR A 221 -8.17 -12.35 -10.58
CA TYR A 221 -9.40 -12.22 -11.37
C TYR A 221 -9.92 -10.77 -11.32
N PRO A 222 -10.67 -10.31 -12.34
CA PRO A 222 -11.28 -8.99 -12.32
C PRO A 222 -12.31 -8.84 -11.20
N ILE A 223 -12.54 -7.61 -10.74
CA ILE A 223 -13.60 -7.30 -9.76
C ILE A 223 -14.96 -7.83 -10.23
N GLY A 224 -15.72 -8.45 -9.31
CA GLY A 224 -17.03 -9.00 -9.61
C GLY A 224 -17.34 -10.30 -8.86
N ILE A 225 -18.55 -10.81 -9.11
CA ILE A 225 -19.02 -12.10 -8.58
C ILE A 225 -18.84 -13.14 -9.68
N HIS A 226 -18.10 -14.20 -9.39
CA HIS A 226 -17.79 -15.28 -10.30
C HIS A 226 -18.32 -16.60 -9.73
N LYS A 227 -18.40 -17.63 -10.58
CA LYS A 227 -18.79 -18.98 -10.17
C LYS A 227 -17.72 -19.97 -10.61
N ILE A 228 -17.27 -20.81 -9.68
CA ILE A 228 -16.34 -21.91 -9.98
C ILE A 228 -17.03 -23.25 -9.73
N ARG A 229 -16.76 -24.21 -10.62
CA ARG A 229 -17.24 -25.59 -10.53
C ARG A 229 -16.09 -26.56 -10.76
N TRP A 230 -15.83 -27.41 -9.77
CA TRP A 230 -14.96 -28.58 -9.93
C TRP A 230 -15.79 -29.82 -10.27
N ASN A 231 -15.31 -30.58 -11.24
CA ASN A 231 -15.78 -31.91 -11.59
C ASN A 231 -14.63 -32.88 -11.33
N VAL A 232 -14.85 -33.88 -10.47
CA VAL A 232 -13.85 -34.90 -10.13
C VAL A 232 -14.41 -36.27 -10.48
N GLU A 233 -13.75 -36.94 -11.41
CA GLU A 233 -14.14 -38.26 -11.90
C GLU A 233 -13.32 -39.35 -11.22
N ASP A 234 -13.99 -40.41 -10.77
CA ASP A 234 -13.38 -41.59 -10.18
C ASP A 234 -12.88 -42.58 -11.25
N GLY A 235 -12.30 -43.71 -10.84
CA GLY A 235 -11.82 -44.74 -11.78
C GLY A 235 -12.94 -45.52 -12.49
N CYS A 236 -14.20 -45.29 -12.14
CA CYS A 236 -15.38 -46.02 -12.58
C CYS A 236 -16.34 -45.14 -13.42
N GLY A 237 -15.99 -43.85 -13.61
CA GLY A 237 -16.74 -42.86 -14.36
C GLY A 237 -17.75 -42.05 -13.56
N ASN A 238 -17.84 -42.20 -12.23
CA ASN A 238 -18.72 -41.37 -11.41
C ASN A 238 -18.10 -39.99 -11.19
N ILE A 239 -18.90 -38.94 -11.34
CA ILE A 239 -18.44 -37.55 -11.24
C ILE A 239 -18.98 -36.90 -9.97
N GLY A 240 -18.07 -36.59 -9.05
CA GLY A 240 -18.26 -35.68 -7.93
C GLY A 240 -18.21 -34.23 -8.39
N VAL A 241 -19.06 -33.37 -7.82
CA VAL A 241 -19.13 -31.95 -8.19
C VAL A 241 -19.16 -31.10 -6.94
N CYS A 242 -18.40 -30.01 -6.97
CA CYS A 242 -18.55 -28.89 -6.06
C CYS A 242 -18.64 -27.59 -6.85
N GLU A 243 -19.64 -26.76 -6.53
CA GLU A 243 -19.87 -25.47 -7.17
C GLU A 243 -20.05 -24.39 -6.09
N THR A 244 -19.35 -23.28 -6.24
CA THR A 244 -19.44 -22.14 -5.31
C THR A 244 -19.26 -20.82 -6.04
N LEU A 245 -19.84 -19.76 -5.48
CA LEU A 245 -19.55 -18.40 -5.87
C LEU A 245 -18.28 -17.91 -5.16
N PHE A 246 -17.54 -17.03 -5.82
CA PHE A 246 -16.46 -16.27 -5.22
C PHE A 246 -16.54 -14.83 -5.71
N GLU A 247 -16.23 -13.88 -4.84
CA GLU A 247 -16.30 -12.45 -5.12
C GLU A 247 -14.90 -11.87 -5.06
N ILE A 248 -14.51 -11.17 -6.12
CA ILE A 248 -13.36 -10.27 -6.11
C ILE A 248 -13.88 -8.86 -5.84
N LYS A 249 -13.36 -8.24 -4.78
CA LYS A 249 -13.64 -6.84 -4.42
C LYS A 249 -12.40 -6.20 -3.84
N ASP A 250 -12.38 -4.88 -3.80
CA ASP A 250 -11.35 -4.18 -3.05
C ASP A 250 -11.65 -4.31 -1.55
N CYS A 251 -10.70 -4.86 -0.80
CA CYS A 251 -10.77 -5.01 0.66
C CYS A 251 -9.73 -4.16 1.38
N LYS A 252 -9.05 -3.27 0.65
CA LYS A 252 -8.06 -2.35 1.22
C LYS A 252 -8.70 -0.99 1.38
N ALA A 253 -8.53 -0.39 2.56
CA ALA A 253 -9.02 0.95 2.80
C ALA A 253 -8.22 2.02 2.04
N PRO A 254 -8.86 3.13 1.63
CA PRO A 254 -8.18 4.25 1.00
C PRO A 254 -7.14 4.85 1.93
N THR A 255 -6.11 5.49 1.36
CA THR A 255 -5.08 6.19 2.13
C THR A 255 -5.41 7.69 2.24
N PRO A 256 -5.78 8.20 3.43
CA PRO A 256 -6.10 9.61 3.62
C PRO A 256 -4.82 10.47 3.67
N ILE A 257 -4.79 11.52 2.85
CA ILE A 257 -3.73 12.54 2.86
C ILE A 257 -4.37 13.92 2.91
N LEU A 258 -4.10 14.65 3.98
CA LEU A 258 -4.76 15.94 4.28
C LEU A 258 -3.77 17.03 4.71
N TYR A 259 -4.22 18.28 4.68
CA TYR A 259 -3.48 19.41 5.23
C TYR A 259 -3.42 19.35 6.76
N TYR A 260 -2.22 19.46 7.34
CA TYR A 260 -2.01 19.43 8.79
C TYR A 260 -2.81 20.50 9.56
N ARG A 261 -3.09 21.65 8.91
CA ARG A 261 -3.95 22.73 9.40
C ARG A 261 -4.58 23.47 8.24
N VAL A 262 -5.86 23.81 8.37
CA VAL A 262 -6.55 24.71 7.45
C VAL A 262 -6.97 25.96 8.21
N ILE A 263 -6.64 27.14 7.69
CA ILE A 263 -6.98 28.43 8.29
C ILE A 263 -8.01 29.11 7.42
N THR A 264 -9.08 29.62 8.02
CA THR A 264 -10.14 30.35 7.32
C THR A 264 -10.73 31.45 8.21
N VAL A 265 -11.59 32.30 7.66
CA VAL A 265 -12.25 33.41 8.36
C VAL A 265 -13.77 33.31 8.14
N PRO A 266 -14.60 33.68 9.14
CA PRO A 266 -16.04 33.78 8.94
C PRO A 266 -16.36 34.94 7.99
N MET A 267 -17.40 34.80 7.17
CA MET A 267 -17.84 35.90 6.32
C MET A 267 -18.45 37.02 7.19
N PRO A 268 -18.05 38.29 7.06
CA PRO A 268 -18.55 39.37 7.93
C PRO A 268 -20.07 39.58 7.84
N SER A 269 -20.68 39.27 6.69
CA SER A 269 -22.11 39.44 6.47
C SER A 269 -22.96 38.35 7.14
N SER A 270 -22.46 37.13 7.26
CA SER A 270 -23.19 35.99 7.84
C SER A 270 -22.69 35.59 9.23
N GLY A 271 -21.48 35.99 9.61
CA GLY A 271 -20.81 35.55 10.83
C GLY A 271 -20.44 34.07 10.83
N CYS A 272 -20.46 33.40 9.67
CA CYS A 272 -20.24 31.96 9.55
C CYS A 272 -19.31 31.60 8.38
N VAL A 273 -18.74 30.40 8.44
CA VAL A 273 -18.00 29.76 7.36
C VAL A 273 -18.37 28.29 7.27
N ASP A 274 -18.54 27.80 6.04
CA ASP A 274 -18.69 26.38 5.74
C ASP A 274 -17.34 25.82 5.29
N ILE A 275 -16.89 24.75 5.93
CA ILE A 275 -15.66 24.03 5.58
C ILE A 275 -16.06 22.64 5.11
N TRP A 276 -15.71 22.26 3.89
CA TRP A 276 -15.99 20.93 3.35
C TRP A 276 -14.84 19.98 3.66
N ALA A 277 -15.14 18.71 3.96
CA ALA A 277 -14.13 17.69 4.22
C ALA A 277 -13.16 17.55 3.04
N LYS A 278 -13.67 17.61 1.80
CA LYS A 278 -12.86 17.58 0.58
C LYS A 278 -11.84 18.72 0.49
N ASP A 279 -12.09 19.86 1.13
CA ASP A 279 -11.18 21.02 1.06
C ASP A 279 -9.92 20.80 1.92
N LEU A 280 -9.99 19.86 2.87
CA LEU A 280 -8.85 19.45 3.70
C LEU A 280 -7.98 18.40 2.98
N ASN A 281 -8.49 17.78 1.92
CA ASN A 281 -7.78 16.74 1.18
C ASN A 281 -6.58 17.33 0.41
N LEU A 282 -5.39 16.83 0.70
CA LEU A 282 -4.16 17.18 -0.02
C LEU A 282 -3.91 16.25 -1.20
N GLY A 283 -4.36 14.98 -1.12
CA GLY A 283 -4.09 14.01 -2.17
C GLY A 283 -4.39 12.56 -1.81
N SER A 284 -5.44 12.33 -1.03
CA SER A 284 -5.91 10.97 -0.69
C SER A 284 -6.08 10.13 -1.96
N TYR A 285 -5.80 8.84 -1.86
CA TYR A 285 -5.85 7.92 -2.99
C TYR A 285 -6.24 6.53 -2.53
N ASP A 286 -6.66 5.71 -3.48
CA ASP A 286 -7.00 4.31 -3.29
C ASP A 286 -6.37 3.45 -4.41
N ASN A 287 -6.28 2.14 -4.19
CA ASN A 287 -5.71 1.19 -5.16
C ASN A 287 -6.64 0.89 -6.35
N CYS A 288 -7.97 0.97 -6.16
CA CYS A 288 -8.93 0.69 -7.21
C CYS A 288 -9.93 1.82 -7.46
N THR A 289 -10.26 2.61 -6.44
CA THR A 289 -11.17 3.74 -6.59
C THR A 289 -10.47 4.97 -7.18
N PRO A 290 -10.98 5.53 -8.30
CA PRO A 290 -10.47 6.78 -8.86
C PRO A 290 -10.61 7.94 -7.87
N LYS A 291 -9.67 8.90 -7.92
CA LYS A 291 -9.64 10.04 -6.98
C LYS A 291 -10.94 10.84 -6.93
N ASP A 292 -11.61 11.01 -8.08
CA ASP A 292 -12.85 11.78 -8.18
C ASP A 292 -14.08 11.03 -7.64
N SER A 293 -13.97 9.72 -7.46
CA SER A 293 -15.01 8.87 -6.87
C SER A 293 -14.88 8.73 -5.34
N LEU A 294 -13.75 9.13 -4.76
CA LEU A 294 -13.56 9.10 -3.31
C LEU A 294 -14.53 10.04 -2.60
N LYS A 295 -15.15 9.55 -1.53
CA LYS A 295 -16.05 10.33 -0.68
C LYS A 295 -15.31 10.84 0.55
N PHE A 296 -15.60 12.09 0.92
CA PHE A 296 -14.98 12.77 2.06
C PHE A 296 -16.05 13.29 3.01
N TYR A 297 -15.90 13.02 4.30
CA TYR A 297 -16.82 13.46 5.34
C TYR A 297 -16.13 13.57 6.71
N PHE A 298 -16.79 14.21 7.66
CA PHE A 298 -16.25 14.46 8.99
C PHE A 298 -16.72 13.46 10.04
N ASP A 299 -15.81 13.12 10.97
CA ASP A 299 -16.09 12.42 12.23
C ASP A 299 -16.87 11.10 12.06
N GLY A 300 -16.64 10.40 10.95
CA GLY A 300 -17.21 9.08 10.67
C GLY A 300 -18.67 9.09 10.24
N ASP A 301 -19.25 10.27 10.00
CA ASP A 301 -20.65 10.43 9.61
C ASP A 301 -20.75 10.80 8.13
N GLU A 302 -21.19 9.85 7.30
CA GLU A 302 -21.36 10.02 5.84
C GLU A 302 -22.32 11.18 5.48
N ASN A 303 -23.18 11.60 6.41
CA ASN A 303 -24.09 12.73 6.22
C ASN A 303 -23.49 14.09 6.61
N LYS A 304 -22.21 14.14 7.00
CA LYS A 304 -21.46 15.37 7.33
C LYS A 304 -20.33 15.64 6.31
N PRO A 305 -20.66 16.01 5.07
CA PRO A 305 -19.65 16.40 4.06
C PRO A 305 -19.00 17.75 4.39
N SER A 306 -19.60 18.54 5.28
CA SER A 306 -19.09 19.83 5.73
C SER A 306 -19.44 20.09 7.20
N ILE A 307 -18.67 20.98 7.81
CA ILE A 307 -18.98 21.62 9.08
C ILE A 307 -19.25 23.10 8.85
N ARG A 308 -20.15 23.66 9.65
CA ARG A 308 -20.40 25.10 9.71
C ARG A 308 -19.91 25.63 11.05
N VAL A 309 -19.06 26.65 11.00
CA VAL A 309 -18.57 27.36 12.19
C VAL A 309 -19.08 28.78 12.15
N CYS A 310 -19.73 29.22 13.22
CA CYS A 310 -20.34 30.55 13.34
C CYS A 310 -19.80 31.31 14.57
N CYS A 311 -20.07 32.61 14.64
CA CYS A 311 -19.71 33.45 15.78
C CYS A 311 -20.24 32.94 17.13
N ASP A 312 -21.39 32.27 17.15
CA ASP A 312 -21.91 31.66 18.39
C ASP A 312 -20.98 30.57 18.93
N ASP A 313 -20.20 29.91 18.06
CA ASP A 313 -19.27 28.87 18.47
C ASP A 313 -18.02 29.46 19.13
N PHE A 314 -17.60 30.66 18.72
CA PHE A 314 -16.57 31.44 19.42
C PHE A 314 -17.00 31.77 20.84
N VAL A 315 -18.24 32.27 20.99
CA VAL A 315 -18.82 32.61 22.30
C VAL A 315 -18.93 31.39 23.21
N LYS A 316 -19.45 30.27 22.70
CA LYS A 316 -19.54 29.01 23.47
C LYS A 316 -18.17 28.50 23.90
N ALA A 317 -17.15 28.67 23.05
CA ALA A 317 -15.78 28.25 23.34
C ALA A 317 -14.99 29.26 24.20
N GLY A 318 -15.55 30.44 24.49
CA GLY A 318 -14.87 31.53 25.19
C GLY A 318 -13.62 32.02 24.45
N GLN A 319 -13.66 32.03 23.11
CA GLN A 319 -12.59 32.53 22.23
C GLN A 319 -13.07 33.79 21.50
N ASN A 320 -12.17 34.73 21.21
CA ASN A 320 -12.53 35.96 20.48
C ASN A 320 -11.84 36.03 19.12
N ASP A 321 -10.51 35.94 19.08
CA ASP A 321 -9.77 36.13 17.81
C ASP A 321 -9.61 34.83 17.01
N GLU A 322 -9.55 33.65 17.67
CA GLU A 322 -9.24 32.37 17.03
C GLU A 322 -9.97 31.18 17.68
N LEU A 323 -10.73 30.44 16.88
CA LEU A 323 -11.35 29.17 17.27
C LEU A 323 -10.65 27.99 16.60
N ARG A 324 -10.26 26.97 17.38
CA ARG A 324 -9.65 25.74 16.89
C ARG A 324 -10.62 24.58 16.97
N VAL A 325 -10.95 24.00 15.83
CA VAL A 325 -11.87 22.86 15.72
C VAL A 325 -11.05 21.63 15.33
N ASN A 326 -10.97 20.65 16.22
CA ASN A 326 -10.37 19.35 15.91
C ASN A 326 -11.38 18.51 15.12
N VAL A 327 -10.96 17.95 13.99
CA VAL A 327 -11.83 17.16 13.10
C VAL A 327 -11.10 15.90 12.63
N GLU A 328 -11.87 14.85 12.38
CA GLU A 328 -11.43 13.68 11.63
C GLU A 328 -11.95 13.77 10.19
N MET A 329 -11.05 13.78 9.20
CA MET A 329 -11.44 13.66 7.80
C MET A 329 -11.40 12.19 7.41
N TRP A 330 -12.57 11.63 7.14
CA TRP A 330 -12.75 10.27 6.66
C TRP A 330 -12.75 10.24 5.14
N VAL A 331 -12.15 9.20 4.57
CA VAL A 331 -12.11 8.90 3.14
C VAL A 331 -12.73 7.52 2.95
N GLN A 332 -13.62 7.41 1.97
CA GLN A 332 -14.29 6.17 1.63
C GLN A 332 -14.20 5.92 0.11
N ASP A 333 -13.93 4.67 -0.23
CA ASP A 333 -13.84 4.18 -1.61
C ASP A 333 -15.22 3.74 -2.16
N GLU A 334 -15.27 3.20 -3.39
CA GLU A 334 -16.52 2.76 -4.03
C GLU A 334 -17.08 1.47 -3.39
N GLU A 335 -16.22 0.62 -2.85
CA GLU A 335 -16.53 -0.65 -2.18
C GLU A 335 -16.98 -0.48 -0.71
N GLY A 336 -16.81 0.73 -0.16
CA GLY A 336 -17.19 1.10 1.20
C GLY A 336 -16.11 0.89 2.25
N ASN A 337 -14.88 0.56 1.87
CA ASN A 337 -13.74 0.62 2.78
C ASN A 337 -13.45 2.07 3.14
N LYS A 338 -13.00 2.27 4.38
CA LYS A 338 -12.84 3.60 4.95
C LYS A 338 -11.66 3.69 5.89
N ASP A 339 -10.99 4.84 5.85
CA ASP A 339 -9.94 5.22 6.78
C ASP A 339 -9.98 6.74 7.02
N TYR A 340 -9.28 7.23 8.04
CA TYR A 340 -9.34 8.63 8.41
C TYR A 340 -8.00 9.18 8.91
N CYS A 341 -7.89 10.51 8.88
CA CYS A 341 -6.78 11.21 9.49
C CYS A 341 -7.29 12.44 10.26
N LYS A 342 -6.57 12.83 11.32
CA LYS A 342 -6.93 13.93 12.23
C LYS A 342 -6.27 15.22 11.80
N THR A 343 -7.01 16.33 11.87
CA THR A 343 -6.48 17.67 11.62
C THR A 343 -7.20 18.73 12.45
N VAL A 344 -6.71 19.97 12.36
CA VAL A 344 -7.28 21.12 13.04
C VAL A 344 -7.66 22.17 12.02
N VAL A 345 -8.92 22.57 12.04
CA VAL A 345 -9.42 23.76 11.34
C VAL A 345 -9.34 24.94 12.28
N ILE A 346 -8.68 26.01 11.85
CA ILE A 346 -8.49 27.24 12.60
C ILE A 346 -9.33 28.33 11.93
N VAL A 347 -10.33 28.83 12.66
CA VAL A 347 -11.19 29.92 12.20
C VAL A 347 -10.76 31.20 12.91
N GLN A 348 -10.41 32.23 12.16
CA GLN A 348 -9.91 33.50 12.70
C GLN A 348 -10.90 34.63 12.49
N ASP A 349 -11.20 35.39 13.54
CA ASP A 349 -12.01 36.60 13.46
C ASP A 349 -11.13 37.86 13.37
N ASN A 350 -10.46 37.99 12.22
CA ASN A 350 -9.50 39.08 12.00
C ASN A 350 -10.14 40.48 12.00
N LEU A 351 -11.46 40.56 11.78
CA LEU A 351 -12.22 41.82 11.70
C LEU A 351 -13.03 42.12 12.96
N ASP A 352 -12.88 41.34 14.03
CA ASP A 352 -13.63 41.50 15.30
C ASP A 352 -15.16 41.53 15.04
N SER A 353 -15.62 40.71 14.09
CA SER A 353 -17.02 40.65 13.64
C SER A 353 -17.90 39.82 14.56
N CYS A 354 -17.31 38.85 15.27
CA CYS A 354 -17.98 38.04 16.26
C CYS A 354 -18.04 38.76 17.63
N LEU A 355 -19.07 38.45 18.42
CA LEU A 355 -19.18 39.04 19.74
C LEU A 355 -18.08 38.51 20.65
N ASN A 356 -17.23 39.41 21.13
CA ASN A 356 -16.23 39.05 22.11
C ASN A 356 -16.88 38.79 23.48
N THR A 357 -16.64 37.61 24.02
CA THR A 357 -17.11 37.23 25.35
C THR A 357 -15.94 36.81 26.22
N GLY A 358 -15.87 37.38 27.42
CA GLY A 358 -14.72 37.25 28.30
C GLY A 358 -13.84 38.49 28.31
N SER A 359 -13.11 38.64 29.41
CA SER A 359 -12.31 39.81 29.76
C SER A 359 -10.84 39.48 29.55
N PHE A 360 -10.38 39.59 28.31
CA PHE A 360 -9.02 39.21 27.94
C PHE A 360 -8.18 40.43 27.59
N ALA A 361 -6.93 40.43 28.05
CA ALA A 361 -5.99 41.47 27.68
C ALA A 361 -5.48 41.25 26.25
N ARG A 362 -5.03 42.34 25.63
CA ARG A 362 -4.39 42.31 24.31
C ARG A 362 -2.99 42.90 24.44
N ILE A 363 -2.01 42.34 23.74
CA ILE A 363 -0.70 42.98 23.53
C ILE A 363 -0.66 43.46 22.09
N VAL A 364 -0.37 44.73 21.89
CA VAL A 364 -0.23 45.34 20.57
C VAL A 364 1.08 46.10 20.49
N GLY A 365 1.64 46.29 19.31
CA GLY A 365 2.83 47.12 19.19
C GLY A 365 3.30 47.33 17.77
N ASN A 366 4.17 48.31 17.60
CA ASN A 366 4.83 48.62 16.36
C ASN A 366 6.30 48.21 16.40
N LEU A 367 6.85 47.87 15.25
CA LEU A 367 8.27 47.65 15.05
C LEU A 367 8.79 48.68 14.05
N MET A 368 9.62 49.60 14.54
CA MET A 368 10.12 50.74 13.77
C MET A 368 11.64 50.85 13.88
N THR A 369 12.29 51.32 12.82
CA THR A 369 13.71 51.66 12.84
C THR A 369 13.98 53.01 13.49
N GLU A 370 15.24 53.31 13.81
CA GLU A 370 15.65 54.64 14.32
C GLU A 370 15.29 55.78 13.33
N GLY A 371 15.16 55.45 12.03
CA GLY A 371 14.71 56.36 10.98
C GLY A 371 13.19 56.50 10.85
N ASN A 372 12.41 55.95 11.80
CA ASN A 372 10.94 55.92 11.79
C ASN A 372 10.34 55.17 10.59
N GLU A 373 11.04 54.15 10.07
CA GLU A 373 10.52 53.26 9.03
C GLU A 373 9.93 51.99 9.67
N GLU A 374 8.71 51.63 9.26
CA GLU A 374 8.02 50.44 9.77
C GLU A 374 8.54 49.14 9.14
N THR A 375 8.78 48.11 9.96
CA THR A 375 9.24 46.80 9.48
C THR A 375 8.06 45.87 9.20
N LYS A 376 7.81 45.55 7.93
CA LYS A 376 6.66 44.73 7.52
C LYS A 376 6.91 43.21 7.49
N SER A 377 8.17 42.78 7.49
CA SER A 377 8.54 41.36 7.33
C SER A 377 9.13 40.74 8.60
N VAL A 378 8.55 41.04 9.76
CA VAL A 378 9.00 40.51 11.05
C VAL A 378 8.04 39.45 11.55
N LYS A 379 8.55 38.29 11.97
CA LYS A 379 7.78 37.30 12.71
C LYS A 379 7.80 37.67 14.18
N VAL A 380 6.65 37.89 14.79
CA VAL A 380 6.52 38.18 16.21
C VAL A 380 5.92 36.95 16.89
N GLN A 381 6.66 36.36 17.82
CA GLN A 381 6.24 35.21 18.60
C GLN A 381 5.74 35.63 19.97
N LEU A 382 4.65 35.02 20.41
CA LEU A 382 4.14 35.07 21.77
C LEU A 382 4.42 33.73 22.45
N GLU A 383 5.23 33.75 23.50
CA GLU A 383 5.59 32.57 24.28
C GLU A 383 4.99 32.65 25.69
N ARG A 384 4.61 31.50 26.27
CA ARG A 384 4.25 31.34 27.68
C ARG A 384 4.99 30.13 28.23
N ASN A 385 5.67 30.30 29.38
CA ASN A 385 6.53 29.26 29.97
C ASN A 385 7.52 28.64 28.95
N ALA A 386 8.16 29.50 28.14
CA ALA A 386 9.07 29.12 27.05
C ALA A 386 8.46 28.23 25.94
N THR A 387 7.14 28.10 25.88
CA THR A 387 6.42 27.42 24.79
C THR A 387 5.76 28.45 23.89
N MET A 388 5.99 28.35 22.57
CA MET A 388 5.35 29.23 21.60
C MET A 388 3.84 28.97 21.53
N MET A 389 3.04 30.02 21.74
CA MET A 389 1.57 29.96 21.68
C MET A 389 1.03 30.39 20.32
N ARG A 390 1.49 31.56 19.87
CA ARG A 390 1.03 32.24 18.65
C ARG A 390 2.22 32.92 17.97
N GLU A 391 2.18 33.01 16.64
CA GLU A 391 3.12 33.79 15.82
C GLU A 391 2.29 34.63 14.85
N VAL A 392 2.61 35.91 14.74
CA VAL A 392 2.02 36.84 13.76
C VAL A 392 3.13 37.47 12.93
N SER A 393 2.81 37.90 11.71
CA SER A 393 3.77 38.56 10.82
C SER A 393 3.41 40.02 10.61
N GLY A 394 4.39 40.90 10.77
CA GLY A 394 4.30 42.32 10.42
C GLY A 394 4.38 43.29 11.61
N SER A 395 4.20 44.56 11.27
CA SER A 395 4.00 45.69 12.16
C SER A 395 2.82 46.51 11.60
N PRO A 396 1.86 46.97 12.44
CA PRO A 396 1.72 46.62 13.85
C PRO A 396 1.39 45.13 14.04
N TYR A 397 1.73 44.58 15.21
CA TYR A 397 1.34 43.24 15.61
C TYR A 397 0.29 43.30 16.73
N LYS A 398 -0.57 42.26 16.81
CA LYS A 398 -1.62 42.13 17.84
C LYS A 398 -1.67 40.67 18.32
N PHE A 399 -1.72 40.49 19.63
CA PHE A 399 -2.09 39.25 20.30
C PHE A 399 -3.26 39.55 21.24
N GLY A 400 -4.44 38.98 21.00
CA GLY A 400 -5.52 39.01 21.97
C GLY A 400 -5.68 37.72 22.75
N ASP A 401 -6.81 37.60 23.46
CA ASP A 401 -7.18 36.44 24.28
C ASP A 401 -6.17 36.06 25.37
N LEU A 402 -5.49 37.05 25.95
CA LEU A 402 -4.49 36.82 26.99
C LEU A 402 -5.15 36.69 28.36
N VAL A 403 -4.80 35.62 29.07
CA VAL A 403 -5.24 35.35 30.44
C VAL A 403 -4.55 36.35 31.38
N LEU A 404 -5.33 36.94 32.29
CA LEU A 404 -4.78 37.87 33.28
C LEU A 404 -3.88 37.15 34.29
N ASN A 405 -2.90 37.90 34.81
CA ASN A 405 -1.90 37.49 35.79
C ASN A 405 -0.94 36.38 35.30
N GLU A 406 -0.93 36.08 34.01
CA GLU A 406 0.08 35.23 33.38
C GLU A 406 1.17 36.07 32.71
N ALA A 407 2.41 35.57 32.71
CA ALA A 407 3.52 36.20 32.02
C ALA A 407 3.63 35.69 30.58
N TYR A 408 3.62 36.62 29.63
CA TYR A 408 3.83 36.37 28.22
C TYR A 408 5.12 37.03 27.75
N THR A 409 5.90 36.31 26.94
CA THR A 409 7.13 36.83 26.32
C THR A 409 6.85 37.14 24.86
N VAL A 410 7.06 38.38 24.45
CA VAL A 410 7.00 38.80 23.05
C VAL A 410 8.40 38.83 22.45
N LYS A 411 8.58 38.15 21.32
CA LYS A 411 9.87 37.93 20.67
C LYS A 411 9.78 38.15 19.16
N PRO A 412 10.23 39.30 18.67
CA PRO A 412 10.37 39.54 17.24
C PRO A 412 11.60 38.85 16.66
N ILE A 413 11.47 38.31 15.45
CA ILE A 413 12.48 37.51 14.75
C ILE A 413 12.44 37.89 13.25
N ARG A 414 13.61 38.20 12.69
CA ARG A 414 13.75 38.47 11.26
C ARG A 414 15.20 38.20 10.80
N ASN A 415 15.35 37.33 9.81
CA ASN A 415 16.66 36.88 9.30
C ASN A 415 16.68 36.76 7.77
N ASP A 416 16.28 37.82 7.07
CA ASP A 416 16.29 37.96 5.61
C ASP A 416 17.29 39.04 5.15
N ASP A 417 17.67 38.99 3.87
CA ASP A 417 18.45 40.02 3.15
C ASP A 417 19.55 40.72 4.01
N HIS A 418 20.58 39.95 4.34
CA HIS A 418 21.68 40.44 5.19
C HIS A 418 22.39 41.66 4.59
N LEU A 419 22.35 41.84 3.26
CA LEU A 419 22.98 42.96 2.54
C LEU A 419 22.11 44.23 2.47
N ASN A 420 20.84 44.19 2.86
CA ASN A 420 19.95 45.35 2.84
C ASN A 420 20.56 46.55 3.60
N GLY A 421 20.96 47.59 2.88
CA GLY A 421 21.60 48.79 3.45
C GLY A 421 23.05 48.61 3.93
N VAL A 422 23.63 47.40 3.84
CA VAL A 422 25.00 47.14 4.30
C VAL A 422 26.00 47.39 3.18
N SER A 423 26.87 48.38 3.37
CA SER A 423 27.79 48.87 2.33
C SER A 423 29.18 49.21 2.87
N THR A 424 30.10 49.59 1.97
CA THR A 424 31.43 50.06 2.36
C THR A 424 31.38 51.36 3.17
N ALA A 425 30.30 52.14 3.07
CA ALA A 425 30.12 53.35 3.88
C ALA A 425 29.96 53.02 5.38
N ASP A 426 29.34 51.88 5.70
CA ASP A 426 29.16 51.40 7.08
C ASP A 426 30.50 50.99 7.70
N ILE A 427 31.34 50.31 6.90
CA ILE A 427 32.73 49.98 7.29
C ILE A 427 33.51 51.27 7.63
N VAL A 428 33.37 52.32 6.83
CA VAL A 428 34.06 53.60 7.09
C VAL A 428 33.58 54.23 8.41
N LYS A 429 32.29 54.10 8.76
CA LYS A 429 31.77 54.58 10.06
C LYS A 429 32.36 53.80 11.23
N ILE A 430 32.43 52.47 11.12
CA ILE A 430 33.06 51.62 12.15
C ILE A 430 34.55 51.96 12.29
N GLN A 431 35.27 52.12 11.18
CA GLN A 431 36.69 52.46 11.18
C GLN A 431 36.95 53.81 11.85
N LYS A 432 36.15 54.84 11.56
CA LYS A 432 36.27 56.16 12.21
C LYS A 432 35.99 56.10 13.71
N HIS A 433 35.09 55.22 14.14
CA HIS A 433 34.81 54.98 15.55
C HIS A 433 36.00 54.34 16.27
N ILE A 434 36.57 53.28 15.69
CA ILE A 434 37.75 52.58 16.24
C ILE A 434 38.96 53.53 16.33
N LEU A 435 39.15 54.40 15.35
CA LEU A 435 40.25 55.38 15.31
C LEU A 435 40.00 56.62 16.18
N GLY A 436 38.85 56.73 16.85
CA GLY A 436 38.48 57.91 17.65
C GLY A 436 38.23 59.19 16.85
N GLN A 437 38.09 59.08 15.52
CA GLN A 437 37.90 60.23 14.63
C GLN A 437 36.43 60.68 14.57
N ALA A 438 35.48 59.75 14.69
CA ALA A 438 34.06 60.04 14.83
C ALA A 438 33.38 58.88 15.58
N LEU A 439 32.87 59.14 16.78
CA LEU A 439 32.22 58.13 17.60
C LEU A 439 30.79 57.83 17.12
N ILE A 440 30.38 56.56 17.23
CA ILE A 440 29.00 56.15 17.02
C ILE A 440 28.22 56.52 18.30
N ALA A 441 27.34 57.52 18.19
CA ALA A 441 26.61 58.05 19.35
C ALA A 441 25.33 57.28 19.70
N SER A 442 24.72 56.59 18.74
CA SER A 442 23.48 55.86 18.96
C SER A 442 23.75 54.47 19.54
N PRO A 443 23.13 54.08 20.66
CA PRO A 443 23.27 52.74 21.21
C PRO A 443 22.75 51.66 20.24
N TYR A 444 21.74 51.98 19.44
CA TYR A 444 21.22 51.08 18.41
C TYR A 444 22.22 50.87 17.27
N LYS A 445 22.93 51.93 16.85
CA LYS A 445 24.01 51.81 15.85
C LYS A 445 25.25 51.11 16.39
N MET A 446 25.53 51.21 17.69
CA MET A 446 26.56 50.42 18.36
C MET A 446 26.21 48.92 18.35
N ILE A 447 24.94 48.57 18.60
CA ILE A 447 24.45 47.19 18.43
C ILE A 447 24.60 46.75 16.96
N ALA A 448 24.18 47.57 16.00
CA ALA A 448 24.28 47.24 14.57
C ALA A 448 25.73 46.96 14.12
N ALA A 449 26.72 47.59 14.75
CA ALA A 449 28.13 47.44 14.42
C ALA A 449 28.75 46.13 14.92
N ASP A 450 28.24 45.51 15.98
CA ASP A 450 28.76 44.26 16.57
C ASP A 450 28.12 43.03 15.89
N VAL A 451 28.48 42.81 14.62
CA VAL A 451 27.91 41.72 13.80
C VAL A 451 28.41 40.33 14.20
N ASN A 452 29.47 40.26 15.01
CA ASN A 452 30.00 39.00 15.54
C ASN A 452 29.59 38.72 17.00
N ALA A 453 28.72 39.55 17.58
CA ALA A 453 28.20 39.42 18.93
C ALA A 453 29.29 39.27 20.01
N SER A 454 30.39 40.02 19.88
CA SER A 454 31.50 40.00 20.84
C SER A 454 31.26 40.91 22.05
N GLY A 455 30.29 41.83 21.97
CA GLY A 455 30.09 42.89 22.96
C GLY A 455 31.10 44.04 22.84
N THR A 456 31.83 44.12 21.73
CA THR A 456 32.80 45.19 21.43
C THR A 456 32.83 45.47 19.92
N VAL A 457 33.07 46.72 19.52
CA VAL A 457 33.20 47.08 18.09
C VAL A 457 34.68 47.15 17.70
N THR A 458 35.13 46.23 16.85
CA THR A 458 36.55 46.07 16.49
C THR A 458 36.76 45.83 14.99
N ALA A 459 38.03 45.68 14.57
CA ALA A 459 38.37 45.33 13.19
C ALA A 459 37.81 43.95 12.76
N SER A 460 37.47 43.08 13.72
CA SER A 460 36.83 41.79 13.45
C SER A 460 35.41 41.97 12.89
N ASP A 461 34.66 42.99 13.34
CA ASP A 461 33.33 43.31 12.79
C ASP A 461 33.42 43.84 11.36
N ILE A 462 34.44 44.67 11.08
CA ILE A 462 34.76 45.12 9.73
C ILE A 462 35.06 43.93 8.81
N SER A 463 35.80 42.93 9.30
CA SER A 463 36.11 41.72 8.52
C SER A 463 34.85 40.96 8.13
N GLU A 464 33.92 40.74 9.07
CA GLU A 464 32.66 40.03 8.83
C GLU A 464 31.73 40.80 7.86
N ILE A 465 31.56 42.11 8.05
CA ILE A 465 30.78 42.95 7.13
C ILE A 465 31.41 42.94 5.72
N ARG A 466 32.74 43.00 5.63
CA ARG A 466 33.45 42.93 4.35
C ARG A 466 33.24 41.57 3.66
N LYS A 467 33.33 40.46 4.39
CA LYS A 467 33.04 39.12 3.84
C LYS A 467 31.61 39.04 3.28
N LEU A 468 30.64 39.61 4.01
CA LEU A 468 29.25 39.67 3.55
C LEU A 468 29.12 40.50 2.27
N ILE A 469 29.66 41.72 2.23
CA ILE A 469 29.64 42.61 1.04
C ILE A 469 30.32 41.97 -0.16
N LEU A 470 31.36 41.17 0.05
CA LEU A 470 32.08 40.46 -1.01
C LEU A 470 31.37 39.15 -1.44
N GLY A 471 30.33 38.71 -0.72
CA GLY A 471 29.65 37.44 -0.98
C GLY A 471 30.48 36.21 -0.57
N VAL A 472 31.51 36.39 0.26
CA VAL A 472 32.29 35.29 0.84
C VAL A 472 31.46 34.52 1.85
N ILE A 473 30.59 35.23 2.59
CA ILE A 473 29.56 34.64 3.43
C ILE A 473 28.19 35.13 2.94
N PRO A 474 27.16 34.27 2.91
CA PRO A 474 25.80 34.65 2.52
C PRO A 474 25.02 35.32 3.67
N GLU A 475 25.42 35.08 4.92
CA GLU A 475 24.77 35.58 6.14
C GLU A 475 25.79 35.75 7.29
N PHE A 476 25.40 36.47 8.36
CA PHE A 476 26.21 36.58 9.56
C PHE A 476 26.07 35.32 10.43
N GLY A 477 27.18 34.76 10.93
CA GLY A 477 27.15 33.47 11.63
C GLY A 477 26.69 33.49 13.10
N LYS A 478 26.61 34.68 13.74
CA LYS A 478 26.29 34.80 15.18
C LYS A 478 25.09 35.69 15.51
N VAL A 479 24.61 36.45 14.53
CA VAL A 479 23.49 37.39 14.69
C VAL A 479 22.55 37.21 13.53
N GLN A 480 21.27 37.48 13.78
CA GLN A 480 20.30 37.58 12.69
C GLN A 480 20.52 38.86 11.89
N SER A 481 20.01 38.94 10.66
CA SER A 481 20.12 40.15 9.82
C SER A 481 19.49 41.38 10.47
N TRP A 482 18.47 41.18 11.29
CA TRP A 482 17.82 42.19 12.11
C TRP A 482 17.77 41.75 13.57
N THR A 483 17.89 42.72 14.48
CA THR A 483 17.67 42.51 15.91
C THR A 483 16.74 43.58 16.47
N PHE A 484 16.12 43.29 17.61
CA PHE A 484 15.06 44.12 18.18
C PHE A 484 15.38 44.46 19.63
N VAL A 485 14.97 45.64 20.07
CA VAL A 485 15.07 46.06 21.48
C VAL A 485 13.73 46.68 21.88
N PRO A 486 13.13 46.33 23.03
CA PRO A 486 11.93 47.00 23.52
C PRO A 486 12.13 48.52 23.55
N GLU A 487 11.19 49.30 22.99
CA GLU A 487 11.31 50.76 22.95
C GLU A 487 11.35 51.37 24.37
N THR A 488 10.71 50.71 25.32
CA THR A 488 10.70 51.09 26.74
C THR A 488 12.02 50.82 27.47
N TYR A 489 13.00 50.15 26.84
CA TYR A 489 14.29 49.83 27.47
C TYR A 489 15.20 51.06 27.54
N THR A 490 15.66 51.39 28.75
CA THR A 490 16.64 52.46 28.99
C THR A 490 18.05 51.88 29.11
N PHE A 491 18.98 52.31 28.26
CA PHE A 491 20.38 51.87 28.32
C PHE A 491 21.09 52.44 29.55
N VAL A 492 21.64 51.57 30.39
CA VAL A 492 22.44 51.95 31.57
C VAL A 492 23.73 52.65 31.15
N ASP A 493 24.40 52.10 30.12
CA ASP A 493 25.55 52.71 29.46
C ASP A 493 25.32 52.70 27.94
N PRO A 494 24.96 53.83 27.32
CA PRO A 494 24.73 53.91 25.87
C PRO A 494 25.97 53.58 25.03
N THR A 495 27.17 53.63 25.60
CA THR A 495 28.41 53.26 24.90
C THR A 495 28.68 51.74 24.91
N LYS A 496 27.98 50.99 25.78
CA LYS A 496 28.05 49.52 25.87
C LYS A 496 26.65 48.89 25.88
N PRO A 497 25.86 49.04 24.80
CA PRO A 497 24.44 48.66 24.75
C PRO A 497 24.17 47.16 24.50
N PHE A 498 25.18 46.30 24.47
CA PHE A 498 25.08 44.92 23.97
C PHE A 498 24.24 43.99 24.85
N ASN A 499 23.98 44.36 26.10
CA ASN A 499 23.14 43.60 27.04
C ASN A 499 21.63 43.89 26.92
N ALA A 500 21.23 44.74 25.96
CA ALA A 500 19.82 45.06 25.76
C ALA A 500 18.99 43.80 25.45
N PRO A 501 17.81 43.64 26.09
CA PRO A 501 16.98 42.47 25.87
C PRO A 501 16.43 42.45 24.44
N ARG A 502 16.29 41.25 23.87
CA ARG A 502 15.70 41.02 22.54
C ARG A 502 14.23 40.63 22.59
N THR A 503 13.67 40.56 23.80
CA THR A 503 12.30 40.19 24.10
C THR A 503 11.72 41.12 25.16
N ALA A 504 10.41 41.13 25.28
CA ALA A 504 9.70 41.84 26.34
C ALA A 504 8.78 40.85 27.08
N VAL A 505 8.76 40.93 28.41
CA VAL A 505 7.84 40.14 29.25
C VAL A 505 6.71 41.05 29.72
N ILE A 506 5.48 40.64 29.47
CA ILE A 506 4.27 41.38 29.83
C ILE A 506 3.40 40.48 30.69
N THR A 507 2.94 41.01 31.82
CA THR A 507 1.97 40.35 32.70
C THR A 507 0.69 41.19 32.75
N PRO A 508 -0.32 40.87 31.94
CA PRO A 508 -1.56 41.63 31.93
C PRO A 508 -2.33 41.47 33.25
N VAL A 509 -2.70 42.57 33.90
CA VAL A 509 -3.41 42.57 35.20
C VAL A 509 -4.85 43.09 35.09
N LEU A 510 -5.15 43.80 34.01
CA LEU A 510 -6.44 44.39 33.67
C LEU A 510 -6.73 44.18 32.19
N VAL A 511 -8.02 44.18 31.85
CA VAL A 511 -8.53 44.09 30.48
C VAL A 511 -8.29 45.41 29.76
N LYS A 512 -7.20 45.49 29.02
CA LYS A 512 -6.84 46.62 28.16
C LYS A 512 -5.79 46.19 27.13
N ASP A 513 -5.47 47.11 26.23
CA ASP A 513 -4.34 46.97 25.33
C ASP A 513 -3.03 47.32 26.08
N TYR A 514 -2.05 46.42 25.99
CA TYR A 514 -0.69 46.59 26.47
C TYR A 514 0.19 46.90 25.26
N ASN A 515 0.55 48.17 25.12
CA ASN A 515 1.42 48.63 24.04
C ASN A 515 2.87 48.19 24.31
N GLN A 516 3.43 47.38 23.42
CA GLN A 516 4.80 46.90 23.49
C GLN A 516 5.50 47.12 22.14
N ASN A 517 6.15 48.26 21.99
CA ASN A 517 6.89 48.57 20.77
C ASN A 517 8.32 48.00 20.82
N PHE A 518 8.90 47.82 19.64
CA PHE A 518 10.30 47.42 19.47
C PHE A 518 11.02 48.33 18.48
N MET A 519 12.24 48.72 18.83
CA MET A 519 13.21 49.33 17.93
C MET A 519 13.87 48.22 17.09
N ALA A 520 13.70 48.29 15.78
CA ALA A 520 14.31 47.38 14.82
C ALA A 520 15.68 47.90 14.36
N ILE A 521 16.67 47.01 14.36
CA ILE A 521 18.08 47.35 14.11
C ILE A 521 18.60 46.40 13.04
N LYS A 522 18.98 46.94 11.88
CA LYS A 522 19.64 46.16 10.82
C LYS A 522 21.10 45.94 11.21
N MET A 523 21.49 44.68 11.39
CA MET A 523 22.89 44.35 11.66
C MET A 523 23.76 44.71 10.45
N GLY A 524 24.87 45.40 10.70
CA GLY A 524 25.81 45.87 9.69
C GLY A 524 25.50 47.23 9.04
N ASP A 525 24.30 47.81 9.22
CA ASP A 525 23.94 49.12 8.67
C ASP A 525 24.06 50.22 9.74
N LEU A 526 25.06 51.09 9.59
CA LEU A 526 25.28 52.26 10.43
C LEU A 526 24.84 53.55 9.73
N THR A 527 24.57 53.49 8.43
CA THR A 527 24.03 54.61 7.64
C THR A 527 22.53 54.81 7.84
N GLY A 528 21.80 53.75 8.18
CA GLY A 528 20.36 53.76 8.38
C GLY A 528 19.60 53.86 7.05
N ASN A 529 20.16 53.32 5.98
CA ASN A 529 19.56 53.33 4.64
C ASN A 529 18.90 52.00 4.26
N ALA A 530 18.96 50.98 5.13
CA ALA A 530 18.25 49.73 4.97
C ALA A 530 16.74 49.96 4.81
N LYS A 531 16.13 49.29 3.84
CA LYS A 531 14.68 49.36 3.57
C LYS A 531 13.97 48.30 4.40
N ALA A 532 13.52 48.70 5.58
CA ALA A 532 12.79 47.86 6.53
C ALA A 532 11.46 47.31 5.97
N GLY A 533 10.79 48.04 5.07
CA GLY A 533 9.49 47.67 4.52
C GLY A 533 9.52 46.79 3.26
N LEU A 534 10.69 46.53 2.66
CA LEU A 534 10.83 45.81 1.39
C LEU A 534 11.51 44.45 1.58
N ILE A 535 11.06 43.45 0.81
CA ILE A 535 11.75 42.18 0.60
C ILE A 535 12.30 42.23 -0.82
N THR A 536 13.58 42.56 -0.98
CA THR A 536 14.23 42.45 -2.29
C THR A 536 15.28 41.34 -2.20
N PRO A 537 15.03 40.14 -2.74
CA PRO A 537 16.07 39.12 -2.79
C PRO A 537 17.16 39.56 -3.77
N THR A 538 18.29 40.05 -3.27
CA THR A 538 19.48 40.21 -4.11
C THR A 538 20.17 38.86 -4.25
N ILE A 539 19.91 38.17 -5.36
CA ILE A 539 20.62 36.95 -5.74
C ILE A 539 22.00 37.36 -6.28
N ARG A 540 23.08 36.80 -5.73
CA ARG A 540 24.39 36.80 -6.38
C ARG A 540 24.67 35.43 -6.96
N SER A 541 24.80 35.36 -8.28
CA SER A 541 25.46 34.22 -8.93
C SER A 541 26.97 34.46 -8.92
N THR A 542 27.73 33.45 -8.52
CA THR A 542 29.18 33.41 -8.77
C THR A 542 29.40 33.03 -10.23
N GLY A 543 29.33 34.02 -11.13
CA GLY A 543 29.70 33.86 -12.53
C GLY A 543 31.19 34.18 -12.74
N VAL A 544 31.86 33.40 -13.59
CA VAL A 544 33.19 33.78 -14.12
C VAL A 544 32.96 34.79 -15.24
N VAL A 545 33.49 36.00 -15.09
CA VAL A 545 33.46 37.02 -16.15
C VAL A 545 34.69 36.83 -17.01
N ASN A 546 34.51 36.43 -18.26
CA ASN A 546 35.60 36.36 -19.22
C ASN A 546 35.89 37.77 -19.74
N LEU A 547 37.11 38.24 -19.48
CA LEU A 547 37.63 39.50 -19.98
C LEU A 547 38.45 39.20 -21.24
N GLU A 548 38.04 39.80 -22.35
CA GLU A 548 38.70 39.68 -23.64
C GLU A 548 39.43 40.97 -23.97
N ILE A 549 40.61 40.83 -24.57
CA ILE A 549 41.41 41.94 -25.07
C ILE A 549 41.75 41.64 -26.53
N ASP A 550 41.78 42.68 -27.36
CA ASP A 550 42.22 42.53 -28.75
C ASP A 550 43.73 42.17 -28.75
N GLU A 551 44.13 41.18 -29.55
CA GLU A 551 45.53 40.73 -29.65
C GLU A 551 46.42 41.84 -30.23
N ALA A 552 47.56 42.12 -29.58
CA ALA A 552 48.48 43.16 -30.01
C ALA A 552 49.94 42.80 -29.68
N GLU A 553 50.86 43.10 -30.61
CA GLU A 553 52.30 43.00 -30.34
C GLU A 553 52.75 44.16 -29.45
N VAL A 554 53.32 43.84 -28.28
CA VAL A 554 53.79 44.81 -27.29
C VAL A 554 55.31 44.73 -27.12
N VAL A 555 55.94 45.89 -26.95
CA VAL A 555 57.38 45.99 -26.71
C VAL A 555 57.63 46.08 -25.20
N ALA A 556 58.58 45.26 -24.72
CA ALA A 556 58.92 45.18 -23.31
C ALA A 556 59.40 46.53 -22.74
N GLY A 557 58.85 46.92 -21.57
CA GLY A 557 59.21 48.15 -20.86
C GLY A 557 58.35 49.38 -21.19
N THR A 558 57.35 49.24 -22.07
CA THR A 558 56.44 50.33 -22.47
C THR A 558 55.04 50.14 -21.89
N TYR A 559 54.40 51.24 -21.47
CA TYR A 559 53.02 51.22 -20.97
C TYR A 559 52.03 51.38 -22.13
N TYR A 560 51.02 50.50 -22.18
CA TYR A 560 49.95 50.54 -23.17
C TYR A 560 48.60 50.74 -22.49
N LYS A 561 47.70 51.48 -23.14
CA LYS A 561 46.30 51.60 -22.74
C LYS A 561 45.50 50.56 -23.51
N MET A 562 44.99 49.55 -22.82
CA MET A 562 44.21 48.47 -23.42
C MET A 562 42.72 48.66 -23.15
N ALA A 563 41.91 48.41 -24.17
CA ALA A 563 40.46 48.30 -24.02
C ALA A 563 40.11 46.85 -23.70
N ILE A 564 39.39 46.63 -22.60
CA ILE A 564 38.90 45.32 -22.19
C ILE A 564 37.42 45.22 -22.60
N ARG A 565 37.03 44.08 -23.16
CA ARG A 565 35.65 43.78 -23.55
C ARG A 565 35.17 42.52 -22.81
N SER A 566 33.86 42.41 -22.64
CA SER A 566 33.19 41.21 -22.14
C SER A 566 31.76 41.24 -22.63
N ASN A 567 31.25 40.09 -23.07
CA ASN A 567 29.84 39.97 -23.46
C ASN A 567 28.91 40.01 -22.24
N ASP A 568 29.44 39.87 -21.02
CA ASP A 568 28.68 39.76 -19.78
C ASP A 568 28.55 41.08 -18.99
N PHE A 569 29.10 42.20 -19.48
CA PHE A 569 29.10 43.48 -18.75
C PHE A 569 27.70 44.00 -18.40
N ALA A 570 26.68 43.69 -19.20
CA ALA A 570 25.31 44.13 -18.96
C ALA A 570 24.70 43.53 -17.67
N ASN A 571 25.26 42.44 -17.16
CA ASN A 571 24.77 41.72 -15.98
C ASN A 571 25.61 42.00 -14.71
N ILE A 572 26.52 42.98 -14.75
CA ILE A 572 27.47 43.24 -13.65
C ILE A 572 27.19 44.60 -13.01
N ALA A 573 26.88 44.60 -11.71
CA ALA A 573 26.65 45.83 -10.94
C ALA A 573 27.95 46.52 -10.47
N ALA A 574 29.05 45.76 -10.30
CA ALA A 574 30.36 46.30 -9.94
C ALA A 574 31.48 45.30 -10.30
N ILE A 575 32.64 45.82 -10.72
CA ILE A 575 33.89 45.05 -10.93
C ILE A 575 34.97 45.66 -10.04
N ASN A 576 35.71 44.79 -9.34
CA ASN A 576 36.88 45.21 -8.58
C ASN A 576 38.12 44.46 -9.12
N LEU A 577 39.05 45.21 -9.72
CA LEU A 577 40.31 44.67 -10.24
C LEU A 577 41.35 44.79 -9.12
N LEU A 578 41.97 43.67 -8.74
CA LEU A 578 43.06 43.62 -7.75
C LEU A 578 44.40 44.02 -8.39
#